data_AF-A0A7C9A355-F1
#
_entry.id   AF-A0A7C9A355-F1
#
_cell.length_a   1.000
_cell.length_b   1.000
_cell.length_c   1.000
_cell.angle_alpha   90.00
_cell.angle_beta   90.00
_cell.angle_gamma   90.00
#
_symmetry.space_group_name_H-M   'P 1'
#
loop_
_entity.id
_entity.type
_entity.pdbx_description
1 polymer ?
#
loop_
_entity_poly.entity_id
_entity_poly.type
_entity_poly.pdbx_seq_one_letter_code
_entity_poly.pdbx_strand_id
1 'polypeptide(L)'
;MRLSMTTILSSMHPDTMEKLQLFRGDTVLIKGKKRKDTICIALADETCEEPKIRMNKVVRSNLRVRLGDVVSVHQCPDVKYGKRVHILPIDDTIEGVTGNLFDAYLKR
;
A
#
# COMPACT_ATOMS: atom_id res chain seq x y z
N MET A 1 5.69 4.13 11.75
CA MET A 1 5.26 3.72 10.39
C MET A 1 4.94 2.25 10.47
N ARG A 2 3.65 1.86 10.44
CA ARG A 2 3.25 0.44 10.51
C ARG A 2 3.72 -0.23 9.22
N LEU A 3 4.80 -1.00 9.29
CA LEU A 3 5.16 -1.95 8.25
C LEU A 3 4.27 -3.17 8.45
N SER A 4 3.04 -3.11 7.93
CA SER A 4 2.31 -4.34 7.69
C SER A 4 2.96 -5.01 6.48
N MET A 5 3.70 -6.10 6.70
CA MET A 5 4.05 -7.05 5.64
C MET A 5 2.81 -7.67 4.97
N THR A 6 1.61 -7.31 5.43
CA THR A 6 0.33 -7.60 4.82
C THR A 6 0.10 -6.68 3.61
N THR A 7 0.43 -7.19 2.43
CA THR A 7 -0.39 -7.04 1.23
C THR A 7 -0.90 -5.61 0.95
N ILE A 8 -0.02 -4.73 0.47
CA ILE A 8 -0.33 -3.39 -0.04
C ILE A 8 -0.98 -3.50 -1.44
N LEU A 9 -2.23 -3.95 -1.46
CA LEU A 9 -3.03 -4.08 -2.69
C LEU A 9 -3.95 -2.88 -2.86
N SER A 10 -4.05 -2.42 -4.10
CA SER A 10 -5.09 -1.51 -4.55
C SER A 10 -5.88 -2.15 -5.68
N SER A 11 -7.21 -2.18 -5.55
CA SER A 11 -8.09 -2.73 -6.56
C SER A 11 -8.76 -1.61 -7.37
N MET A 12 -8.80 -1.78 -8.69
CA MET A 12 -9.36 -0.82 -9.64
C MET A 12 -10.17 -1.58 -10.70
N HIS A 13 -11.13 -0.89 -11.32
CA HIS A 13 -11.86 -1.47 -12.45
C HIS A 13 -10.90 -1.75 -13.63
N PRO A 14 -11.05 -2.88 -14.36
CA PRO A 14 -10.22 -3.20 -15.53
C PRO A 14 -10.12 -2.07 -16.56
N ASP A 15 -11.24 -1.42 -16.89
CA ASP A 15 -11.26 -0.33 -17.88
C ASP A 15 -10.44 0.89 -17.42
N THR A 16 -10.45 1.17 -16.12
CA THR A 16 -9.62 2.26 -15.55
C THR A 16 -8.15 1.88 -15.56
N MET A 17 -7.83 0.60 -15.35
CA MET A 17 -6.46 0.11 -15.48
C MET A 17 -5.97 0.23 -16.93
N GLU A 18 -6.78 -0.13 -17.93
CA GLU A 18 -6.45 -0.01 -19.34
C GLU A 18 -6.22 1.46 -19.76
N LYS A 19 -7.10 2.38 -19.32
CA LYS A 19 -6.95 3.83 -19.55
C LYS A 19 -5.65 4.38 -18.97
N LEU A 20 -5.20 3.84 -17.84
CA LEU A 20 -3.94 4.21 -17.17
C LEU A 20 -2.74 3.37 -17.61
N GLN A 21 -2.93 2.48 -18.60
CA GLN A 21 -1.94 1.55 -19.12
C GLN A 21 -1.32 0.66 -18.02
N LEU A 22 -2.10 0.35 -16.99
CA LEU A 22 -1.71 -0.50 -15.86
C LEU A 22 -2.10 -1.96 -16.14
N PHE A 23 -1.18 -2.87 -15.86
CA PHE A 23 -1.45 -4.30 -15.89
C PHE A 23 -1.64 -4.86 -14.48
N ARG A 24 -2.30 -6.01 -14.40
CA ARG A 24 -2.46 -6.74 -13.14
C ARG A 24 -1.09 -7.13 -12.59
N GLY A 25 -0.81 -6.72 -11.36
CA GLY A 25 0.47 -6.98 -10.70
C GLY A 25 1.49 -5.86 -10.85
N ASP A 26 1.19 -4.81 -11.61
CA ASP A 26 2.08 -3.65 -11.73
C ASP A 26 2.23 -2.92 -10.40
N THR A 27 3.44 -2.39 -10.21
CA THR A 27 3.76 -1.57 -9.05
C THR A 27 3.40 -0.12 -9.34
N VAL A 28 2.53 0.44 -8.49
CA VAL A 28 2.02 1.80 -8.63
C VAL A 28 2.42 2.65 -7.43
N LEU A 29 2.80 3.90 -7.71
CA LEU A 29 3.00 4.95 -6.74
C LEU A 29 1.70 5.74 -6.57
N ILE A 30 1.13 5.67 -5.38
CA ILE A 30 -0.05 6.47 -5.02
C ILE A 30 0.41 7.68 -4.23
N LYS A 31 0.02 8.87 -4.70
CA LYS A 31 0.27 10.15 -4.02
C LYS A 31 -0.99 10.61 -3.31
N GLY A 32 -0.85 10.79 -2.00
CA GLY A 32 -1.92 11.23 -1.10
C GLY A 32 -1.76 12.70 -0.69
N LYS A 33 -2.35 13.04 0.46
CA LYS A 33 -2.29 14.41 1.01
C LYS A 33 -1.01 14.61 1.84
N LYS A 34 -0.62 15.87 2.03
CA LYS A 34 0.55 16.26 2.86
C LYS A 34 1.86 15.58 2.43
N ARG A 35 2.08 15.44 1.11
CA ARG A 35 3.27 14.80 0.50
C ARG A 35 3.51 13.39 1.06
N LYS A 36 2.43 12.65 1.31
CA LYS A 36 2.49 11.25 1.72
C LYS A 36 2.22 10.37 0.52
N ASP A 37 3.19 9.54 0.22
CA ASP A 37 3.17 8.64 -0.91
C ASP A 37 3.28 7.20 -0.41
N THR A 38 2.71 6.26 -1.15
CA THR A 38 2.76 4.82 -0.82
C THR A 38 2.80 4.01 -2.10
N ILE A 39 3.64 2.98 -2.10
CA ILE A 39 3.70 2.00 -3.17
C ILE A 39 2.63 0.93 -2.92
N CYS A 40 1.91 0.55 -3.97
CA CYS A 40 0.92 -0.52 -3.95
C CYS A 40 1.05 -1.39 -5.20
N ILE A 41 0.46 -2.58 -5.16
CA ILE A 41 0.32 -3.46 -6.33
C ILE A 41 -1.12 -3.29 -6.87
N ALA A 42 -1.23 -3.03 -8.17
CA ALA A 42 -2.51 -2.85 -8.84
C ALA A 42 -3.17 -4.21 -9.15
N LEU A 43 -4.44 -4.35 -8.76
CA LEU A 43 -5.27 -5.51 -9.06
C LEU A 43 -6.55 -5.09 -9.77
N ALA A 44 -6.96 -5.89 -10.75
CA ALA A 44 -8.23 -5.75 -11.42
C ALA A 44 -9.37 -6.29 -10.54
N ASP A 45 -10.46 -5.52 -10.40
CA ASP A 45 -11.68 -5.88 -9.68
C ASP A 45 -12.91 -5.30 -10.41
N GLU A 46 -13.67 -6.16 -11.08
CA GLU A 46 -14.89 -5.79 -11.82
C GLU A 46 -16.02 -5.28 -10.92
N THR A 47 -15.98 -5.60 -9.62
CA THR A 47 -16.98 -5.09 -8.67
C THR A 47 -16.74 -3.62 -8.32
N CYS A 48 -15.54 -3.11 -8.61
CA CYS A 48 -15.14 -1.74 -8.29
C CYS A 48 -15.66 -0.79 -9.36
N GLU A 49 -16.29 0.31 -8.95
CA GLU A 49 -16.71 1.33 -9.91
C GLU A 49 -15.50 1.97 -10.60
N GLU A 50 -15.61 2.24 -11.90
CA GLU A 50 -14.55 2.83 -12.73
C GLU A 50 -13.81 4.03 -12.09
N PRO A 51 -14.48 5.06 -11.55
CA PRO A 51 -13.78 6.23 -10.99
C PRO A 51 -13.22 5.99 -9.58
N LYS A 52 -13.36 4.79 -9.01
CA LYS A 52 -12.98 4.50 -7.62
C LYS A 52 -11.78 3.57 -7.57
N ILE A 53 -11.05 3.69 -6.46
CA ILE A 53 -9.95 2.80 -6.09
C ILE A 53 -10.22 2.24 -4.70
N ARG A 54 -10.15 0.92 -4.54
CA ARG A 54 -10.26 0.28 -3.22
C ARG A 54 -8.88 0.05 -2.64
N MET A 55 -8.74 0.38 -1.36
CA MET A 55 -7.53 0.12 -0.58
C MET A 55 -7.88 -0.08 0.88
N ASN A 56 -7.04 -0.81 1.61
CA ASN A 56 -7.27 -1.10 3.03
C ASN A 56 -7.08 0.15 3.93
N LYS A 57 -7.46 0.04 5.21
CA LYS A 57 -7.33 1.13 6.20
C LYS A 57 -5.86 1.57 6.39
N VAL A 58 -4.91 0.64 6.27
CA VAL A 58 -3.48 0.92 6.48
C VAL A 58 -2.93 1.84 5.39
N VAL A 59 -3.22 1.54 4.11
CA VAL A 59 -2.80 2.36 2.96
C VAL A 59 -3.41 3.76 3.07
N ARG A 60 -4.70 3.89 3.41
CA ARG A 60 -5.32 5.21 3.62
C ARG A 60 -4.67 6.02 4.73
N SER A 61 -4.32 5.35 5.84
CA SER A 61 -3.64 6.00 6.97
C SER A 61 -2.25 6.49 6.59
N ASN A 62 -1.50 5.71 5.80
CA ASN A 62 -0.18 6.09 5.29
C ASN A 62 -0.28 7.32 4.37
N LEU A 63 -1.25 7.35 3.45
CA LEU A 63 -1.53 8.43 2.51
C LEU A 63 -2.23 9.65 3.13
N ARG A 64 -2.70 9.55 4.38
CA ARG A 64 -3.51 10.56 5.09
C ARG A 64 -4.78 10.98 4.33
N VAL A 65 -5.47 10.01 3.74
CA VAL A 65 -6.74 10.21 3.00
C VAL A 65 -7.92 9.55 3.69
N ARG A 66 -9.12 10.06 3.42
CA ARG A 66 -10.42 9.50 3.85
C ARG A 66 -11.16 8.88 2.67
N LEU A 67 -12.27 8.19 2.94
CA LEU A 67 -13.15 7.71 1.87
C LEU A 67 -13.73 8.91 1.11
N GLY A 68 -13.71 8.85 -0.23
CA GLY A 68 -14.14 9.94 -1.09
C GLY A 68 -13.08 10.99 -1.41
N ASP A 69 -11.89 10.91 -0.80
CA ASP A 69 -10.76 11.75 -1.21
C ASP A 69 -10.18 11.28 -2.55
N VAL A 70 -9.75 12.25 -3.37
CA VAL A 70 -9.05 11.98 -4.63
C VAL A 70 -7.56 11.75 -4.36
N VAL A 71 -7.00 10.76 -5.06
CA VAL A 71 -5.57 10.41 -5.04
C VAL A 71 -5.03 10.37 -6.46
N SER A 72 -3.73 10.58 -6.63
CA SER A 72 -3.06 10.41 -7.91
C SER A 72 -2.33 9.07 -7.95
N VAL A 73 -2.48 8.33 -9.05
CA VAL A 73 -1.85 7.04 -9.28
C VAL A 73 -0.85 7.17 -10.43
N HIS A 74 0.37 6.70 -10.23
CA HIS A 74 1.43 6.70 -11.24
C HIS A 74 2.07 5.32 -11.33
N GLN A 75 2.49 4.91 -12.52
CA GLN A 75 3.33 3.73 -12.68
C GLN A 75 4.69 3.93 -12.01
N CYS A 76 5.18 2.89 -11.36
CA CYS A 76 6.50 2.88 -10.73
C CYS A 76 7.22 1.57 -11.06
N PRO A 77 7.73 1.41 -12.29
CA PRO A 77 8.43 0.18 -12.70
C PRO A 77 9.81 0.02 -12.04
N ASP A 78 10.43 1.11 -11.60
CA ASP A 78 11.80 1.13 -11.05
C ASP A 78 11.93 0.73 -9.57
N VAL A 79 11.00 -0.09 -9.06
CA VAL A 79 11.07 -0.56 -7.66
C VAL A 79 12.16 -1.63 -7.52
N LYS A 80 13.33 -1.19 -7.04
CA LYS A 80 14.47 -2.07 -6.76
C LYS A 80 14.28 -2.83 -5.45
N TYR A 81 14.83 -4.04 -5.40
CA TYR A 81 14.92 -4.80 -4.16
C TYR A 81 15.76 -4.06 -3.12
N GLY A 82 15.17 -3.82 -1.96
CA GLY A 82 15.86 -3.22 -0.82
C GLY A 82 16.91 -4.18 -0.26
N LYS A 83 18.15 -3.71 -0.10
CA LYS A 83 19.24 -4.53 0.48
C LYS A 83 19.04 -4.76 1.98
N ARG A 84 18.62 -3.72 2.70
CA ARG A 84 18.40 -3.69 4.15
C ARG A 84 17.30 -2.69 4.47
N VAL A 85 16.45 -3.01 5.44
CA VAL A 85 15.43 -2.11 5.98
C VAL A 85 15.54 -2.07 7.49
N HIS A 86 15.35 -0.89 8.08
CA HIS A 86 15.32 -0.71 9.53
C HIS A 86 13.89 -0.42 9.96
N ILE A 87 13.34 -1.28 10.82
CA ILE A 87 11.93 -1.26 11.23
C ILE A 87 11.90 -1.17 12.75
N LEU A 88 11.21 -0.16 13.27
CA LEU A 88 10.98 0.00 14.70
C LEU A 88 9.50 -0.24 15.01
N PRO A 89 9.19 -0.99 16.08
CA PRO A 89 7.82 -1.09 16.56
C PRO A 89 7.35 0.27 17.10
N ILE A 90 6.04 0.40 17.29
CA ILE A 90 5.45 1.57 17.97
C ILE A 90 5.42 1.25 19.46
N ASP A 91 5.83 2.21 20.29
CA ASP A 91 5.94 2.05 21.75
C ASP A 91 4.63 1.53 22.38
N ASP A 92 3.48 2.03 21.92
CA ASP A 92 2.15 1.61 22.39
C ASP A 92 1.77 0.16 21.99
N THR A 93 2.57 -0.53 21.18
CA THR A 93 2.27 -1.88 20.66
C THR A 93 3.23 -2.96 21.16
N ILE A 94 4.19 -2.61 22.01
CA ILE A 94 5.19 -3.53 22.56
C ILE A 94 4.92 -3.93 24.01
N GLU A 95 3.89 -3.39 24.65
CA GLU A 95 3.51 -3.78 26.01
C GLU A 95 3.13 -5.26 26.07
N GLY A 96 3.93 -6.05 26.80
CA GLY A 96 3.72 -7.48 27.00
C GLY A 96 4.36 -8.40 25.95
N VAL A 97 5.07 -7.88 24.95
CA VAL A 97 5.78 -8.72 23.99
C VAL A 97 7.11 -9.17 24.58
N THR A 98 7.27 -10.48 24.77
CA THR A 98 8.53 -11.10 25.21
C THR A 98 9.12 -11.92 24.04
N GLY A 99 10.41 -11.71 23.73
CA GLY A 99 11.12 -12.41 22.65
C GLY A 99 11.50 -11.54 21.44
N ASN A 100 12.04 -12.17 20.39
CA ASN A 100 12.50 -11.49 19.18
C ASN A 100 11.33 -11.15 18.24
N LEU A 101 11.02 -9.86 18.12
CA LEU A 101 9.98 -9.32 17.22
C LEU A 101 10.18 -9.74 15.76
N PHE A 102 11.43 -9.92 15.32
CA PHE A 102 11.74 -10.33 13.97
C PHE A 102 11.24 -11.74 13.68
N ASP A 103 11.57 -12.72 14.53
CA ASP A 103 11.15 -14.11 14.34
C ASP A 103 9.64 -14.28 14.53
N ALA A 104 9.02 -13.47 15.41
CA ALA A 104 7.58 -13.57 15.68
C ALA A 104 6.68 -12.96 14.58
N TYR A 105 7.12 -11.88 13.92
CA TYR A 105 6.24 -11.10 13.03
C TYR A 105 6.79 -10.87 11.62
N LEU A 106 8.10 -10.95 11.41
CA LEU A 106 8.74 -10.60 10.13
C LEU A 106 9.30 -11.82 9.38
N LYS A 107 9.54 -12.92 10.09
CA LYS A 107 10.00 -14.18 9.50
C LYS A 107 8.79 -15.01 9.09
N ARG A 108 8.46 -14.99 7.79
CA ARG A 108 7.47 -15.87 7.18
C ARG A 108 7.99 -16.40 5.86
#